data_AF-A0AAD0YWD3-F1
#
_entry.id   AF-A0AAD0YWD3-F1
#
_cell.length_a   1.000
_cell.length_b   1.000
_cell.length_c   1.000
_cell.angle_alpha   90.00
_cell.angle_beta   90.00
_cell.angle_gamma   90.00
#
_symmetry.space_group_name_H-M   'P 1'
#
loop_
_entity.id
_entity.type
_entity.pdbx_description
1 polymer ?
#
loop_
_entity_poly.entity_id
_entity_poly.type
_entity_poly.pdbx_seq_one_letter_code
_entity_poly.pdbx_strand_id
1 'polypeptide(L)'
;MKFMNLIDLIGQINNLHDLYFEFKADVESEALTVCLKDSLDINSKVIIFGIEETNGDLIFEKDGNKYVELFPLEMINLDFPKTIFLL
;
A
#
# COMPACT_ATOMS: atom_id res chain seq x y z
N MET A 1 -8.54 -5.32 -4.50
CA MET A 1 -7.65 -5.88 -5.54
C MET A 1 -6.87 -7.06 -4.95
N LYS A 2 -6.38 -8.03 -5.74
CA LYS A 2 -5.45 -9.07 -5.26
C LYS A 2 -4.01 -8.57 -5.29
N PHE A 3 -3.13 -9.10 -4.44
CA PHE A 3 -1.72 -8.68 -4.41
C PHE A 3 -1.01 -8.84 -5.76
N MET A 4 -1.25 -9.94 -6.48
CA MET A 4 -0.69 -10.13 -7.83
C MET A 4 -0.97 -8.96 -8.77
N ASN A 5 -2.18 -8.39 -8.69
CA ASN A 5 -2.62 -7.32 -9.59
C ASN A 5 -2.10 -5.94 -9.16
N LEU A 6 -1.67 -5.79 -7.91
CA LEU A 6 -1.09 -4.53 -7.43
C LEU A 6 0.21 -4.21 -8.16
N ILE A 7 1.03 -5.22 -8.43
CA ILE A 7 2.32 -5.05 -9.11
C ILE A 7 2.09 -4.48 -10.52
N ASP A 8 1.13 -5.04 -11.25
CA ASP A 8 0.75 -4.55 -12.57
C ASP A 8 0.19 -3.13 -12.52
N LEU A 9 -0.61 -2.82 -11.49
CA LEU A 9 -1.20 -1.49 -11.30
C LEU A 9 -0.13 -0.44 -10.99
N ILE A 10 0.79 -0.71 -10.06
CA ILE A 10 1.89 0.19 -9.69
C ILE A 10 2.75 0.52 -10.92
N GLY A 11 2.99 -0.45 -11.80
CA GLY A 11 3.74 -0.22 -13.04
C GLY A 11 3.05 0.69 -14.06
N GLN A 12 1.74 0.94 -13.91
CA GLN A 12 0.93 1.75 -14.83
C GLN A 12 0.58 3.13 -14.26
N ILE A 13 0.74 3.33 -12.96
CA ILE A 13 0.39 4.58 -12.29
C ILE A 13 1.46 5.62 -12.57
N ASN A 14 1.04 6.73 -13.17
CA ASN A 14 1.90 7.87 -13.46
C ASN A 14 1.89 8.92 -12.34
N ASN A 15 0.89 8.87 -11.45
CA ASN A 15 0.72 9.83 -10.37
C ASN A 15 0.13 9.16 -9.11
N LEU A 16 0.77 9.37 -7.96
CA LEU A 16 0.32 8.86 -6.66
C LEU A 16 -1.10 9.34 -6.31
N HIS A 17 -1.49 10.54 -6.76
CA HIS A 17 -2.83 11.08 -6.54
C HIS A 17 -3.93 10.15 -7.07
N ASP A 18 -3.71 9.44 -8.18
CA ASP A 18 -4.69 8.51 -8.74
C ASP A 18 -4.96 7.33 -7.79
N LEU A 19 -3.97 6.93 -6.99
CA LEU A 19 -4.11 5.88 -5.97
C LEU A 19 -5.03 6.33 -4.82
N TYR A 20 -4.92 7.56 -4.35
CA TYR A 20 -5.81 8.05 -3.28
C TYR A 20 -7.27 7.96 -3.71
N PHE A 21 -7.59 8.33 -4.95
CA PHE A 21 -8.94 8.24 -5.49
C PHE A 21 -9.37 6.79 -5.73
N GLU A 22 -8.52 5.97 -6.35
CA GLU A 22 -8.85 4.59 -6.69
C GLU A 22 -9.11 3.74 -5.44
N PHE A 23 -8.33 3.95 -4.38
CA PHE A 23 -8.44 3.21 -3.13
C PHE A 23 -9.30 3.88 -2.08
N LYS A 24 -9.85 5.08 -2.36
CA LYS A 24 -10.61 5.89 -1.40
C LYS A 24 -9.84 6.13 -0.11
N ALA A 25 -8.53 6.29 -0.22
CA ALA A 25 -7.68 6.62 0.90
C ALA A 25 -7.79 8.12 1.21
N ASP A 26 -7.48 8.49 2.46
CA ASP A 26 -7.53 9.88 2.89
C ASP A 26 -6.45 10.70 2.17
N VAL A 27 -6.87 11.69 1.36
CA VAL A 27 -5.97 12.57 0.60
C VAL A 27 -5.12 13.47 1.48
N GLU A 28 -5.49 13.64 2.75
CA GLU A 28 -4.73 14.41 3.73
C GLU A 28 -3.64 13.56 4.43
N SER A 29 -3.62 12.25 4.19
CA SER A 29 -2.61 11.35 4.75
C SER A 29 -1.22 11.63 4.17
N GLU A 30 -0.21 11.70 5.05
CA GLU A 30 1.17 12.02 4.68
C GLU A 30 1.79 10.98 3.73
N ALA A 31 1.37 9.72 3.87
CA ALA A 31 1.77 8.63 3.00
C ALA A 31 0.67 7.56 2.97
N LEU A 32 0.56 6.86 1.84
CA LEU A 32 -0.27 5.66 1.78
C LEU A 32 0.56 4.45 2.22
N THR A 33 -0.07 3.43 2.78
CA THR A 33 0.61 2.15 3.06
C THR A 33 -0.18 0.99 2.48
N VAL A 34 0.54 0.07 1.85
CA VAL A 34 -0.05 -1.14 1.24
C VAL A 34 -0.16 -2.21 2.32
N CYS A 35 -1.37 -2.74 2.50
CA CYS A 35 -1.64 -3.82 3.43
C CYS A 35 -2.32 -5.01 2.75
N LEU A 36 -1.96 -6.21 3.20
CA LEU A 36 -2.65 -7.44 2.84
C LEU A 36 -3.59 -7.87 3.95
N LYS A 37 -4.84 -8.12 3.60
CA LYS A 37 -5.82 -8.64 4.54
C LYS A 37 -5.51 -10.11 4.89
N ASP A 38 -5.61 -10.42 6.17
CA ASP A 38 -5.52 -11.74 6.82
C ASP A 38 -4.12 -12.41 6.78
N SER A 39 -3.49 -12.49 5.61
CA SER A 39 -2.20 -13.18 5.43
C SER A 39 -1.33 -12.62 4.30
N LEU A 40 -0.03 -12.91 4.37
CA LEU A 40 0.93 -12.69 3.29
C LEU A 40 0.78 -13.80 2.22
N ASP A 41 -0.18 -13.64 1.31
CA ASP A 41 -0.43 -14.53 0.17
C ASP A 41 -0.66 -13.71 -1.11
N ILE A 42 -0.26 -14.25 -2.27
CA ILE A 42 -0.38 -13.55 -3.56
C ILE A 42 -1.83 -13.32 -4.01
N ASN A 43 -2.77 -14.09 -3.46
CA ASN A 43 -4.19 -13.94 -3.64
C ASN A 43 -4.85 -13.06 -2.58
N SER A 44 -4.12 -12.65 -1.54
CA SER A 44 -4.65 -11.80 -0.49
C SER A 44 -5.18 -10.50 -1.05
N LYS A 45 -6.22 -9.99 -0.38
CA LYS A 45 -6.82 -8.71 -0.74
C LYS A 45 -5.88 -7.59 -0.31
N VAL A 46 -5.49 -6.76 -1.26
CA VAL A 46 -4.82 -5.48 -1.01
C VAL A 46 -5.84 -4.47 -0.53
N ILE A 47 -5.50 -3.83 0.58
CA ILE A 47 -6.11 -2.63 1.11
C ILE A 47 -5.01 -1.58 1.19
N ILE A 48 -5.36 -0.33 0.88
CA ILE A 48 -4.46 0.80 1.08
C ILE A 48 -5.07 1.65 2.18
N PHE A 49 -4.24 2.02 3.15
CA PHE A 49 -4.60 2.90 4.25
C PHE A 49 -3.75 4.17 4.19
N GLY A 50 -4.22 5.23 4.83
CA GLY A 50 -3.30 6.29 5.26
C GLY A 50 -2.33 5.74 6.31
N ILE A 51 -1.08 6.19 6.32
CA ILE A 51 -0.06 5.69 7.26
C ILE A 51 -0.50 5.88 8.73
N GLU A 52 -1.23 6.95 9.02
CA GLU A 52 -1.77 7.28 10.35
C GLU A 52 -2.90 6.35 10.80
N GLU A 53 -3.48 5.60 9.86
CA GLU A 53 -4.50 4.60 10.16
C GLU A 53 -3.92 3.25 10.57
N THR A 54 -2.59 3.11 10.49
CA THR A 54 -1.83 1.93 10.89
C THR A 54 -1.02 2.23 12.15
N ASN A 55 -0.63 1.18 12.85
CA ASN A 55 0.19 1.33 14.06
C ASN A 55 1.70 1.25 13.74
N GLY A 56 2.09 1.14 12.46
CA GLY A 56 3.47 0.88 12.03
C GLY A 56 3.98 -0.53 12.38
N ASP A 57 3.10 -1.40 12.89
CA ASP A 57 3.40 -2.80 13.14
C ASP A 57 3.30 -3.60 11.84
N LEU A 58 4.27 -4.48 11.58
CA LEU A 58 4.24 -5.41 10.44
C LEU A 58 2.91 -6.18 10.33
N ILE A 59 2.27 -6.45 11.47
CA ILE A 59 0.97 -7.09 11.55
C ILE A 59 0.11 -6.35 12.58
N PHE A 60 -1.08 -5.90 12.18
CA PHE A 60 -2.00 -5.19 13.05
C PHE A 60 -3.45 -5.64 12.87
N GLU A 61 -4.33 -5.22 13.78
CA GLU A 61 -5.78 -5.46 13.71
C GLU A 61 -6.53 -4.14 13.59
N LYS A 62 -7.50 -4.08 12.67
CA LYS A 62 -8.41 -2.93 12.49
C LYS A 62 -9.78 -3.44 12.08
N ASP A 63 -10.83 -2.91 12.71
CA ASP A 63 -12.22 -3.30 12.47
C ASP A 63 -12.47 -4.82 12.56
N GLY A 64 -11.77 -5.50 13.48
CA GLY A 64 -11.85 -6.96 13.67
C GLY A 64 -11.21 -7.79 12.56
N ASN A 65 -10.41 -7.17 11.69
CA ASN A 65 -9.67 -7.84 10.63
C ASN A 65 -8.17 -7.70 10.88
N LYS A 66 -7.41 -8.72 10.50
CA LYS A 66 -5.95 -8.72 10.55
C LYS A 66 -5.38 -8.17 9.25
N TYR A 67 -4.30 -7.40 9.35
CA TYR A 67 -3.57 -6.86 8.22
C TYR A 67 -2.08 -7.12 8.37
N VAL A 68 -1.42 -7.37 7.24
CA VAL A 68 0.03 -7.40 7.12
C VAL A 68 0.45 -6.15 6.37
N GLU A 69 1.22 -5.29 7.01
CA GLU A 69 1.78 -4.08 6.39
C GLU A 69 2.97 -4.45 5.51
N LEU A 70 3.03 -3.92 4.29
CA LEU A 70 4.11 -4.25 3.34
C LEU A 70 5.12 -3.11 3.20
N PHE A 71 4.68 -1.99 2.65
CA PHE A 71 5.53 -0.82 2.41
C PHE A 71 4.67 0.44 2.27
N PRO A 72 5.20 1.60 2.70
CA PRO A 72 4.60 2.88 2.37
C PRO A 72 4.77 3.19 0.88
N LEU A 73 3.77 3.82 0.32
CA LEU A 73 3.76 4.49 -0.98
C LEU A 73 4.04 5.96 -0.71
N GLU A 74 5.32 6.32 -0.73
CA GLU A 74 5.74 7.70 -0.57
C GLU A 74 5.72 8.44 -1.92
N MET A 75 5.43 9.74 -1.88
CA MET A 75 5.73 10.63 -3.00
C MET A 75 7.23 10.67 -3.18
N ILE A 76 7.74 9.82 -4.06
CA ILE A 76 9.11 9.88 -4.52
C ILE A 76 9.26 11.21 -5.25
N ASN A 77 9.91 12.19 -4.62
CA ASN A 77 10.53 13.27 -5.36
C ASN A 77 11.58 12.60 -6.25
N LEU A 78 11.33 12.58 -7.56
CA LEU A 78 12.00 11.78 -8.57
C LEU A 78 13.53 11.86 -8.48
N ASP A 79 14.12 10.93 -7.74
CA ASP A 79 15.48 10.42 -7.92
C ASP A 79 15.57 8.99 -7.34
N PHE A 80 14.54 8.16 -7.59
CA PHE A 80 14.66 6.73 -7.33
C PHE A 80 15.57 6.09 -8.39
N PRO A 81 16.69 5.45 -8.00
CA PRO A 81 17.30 4.46 -8.87
C PRO A 81 16.28 3.32 -9.04
N LYS A 82 16.22 2.77 -10.26
CA LYS A 82 15.29 1.72 -10.75
C LYS A 82 15.33 0.37 -9.99
N THR A 83 15.73 0.34 -8.73
CA THR A 83 15.95 -0.89 -7.99
C THR A 83 15.06 -0.90 -6.77
N ILE A 84 13.88 -1.49 -6.91
CA ILE A 84 13.16 -2.09 -5.80
C ILE A 84 14.07 -3.21 -5.27
N PHE A 85 14.75 -2.96 -4.15
CA PHE A 85 15.41 -4.03 -3.40
C PHE A 85 14.30 -4.81 -2.67
N LEU A 86 13.87 -5.92 -3.28
CA LEU A 86 13.36 -7.05 -2.53
C LEU A 86 14.55 -7.68 -1.80
N LEU A 87 14.72 -7.33 -0.53
CA LEU A 87 15.50 -8.10 0.44
C LEU A 87 14.58 -8.49 1.59
#